data_AF-A0AAV4EU10-F1
#
_entry.id   AF-A0AAV4EU10-F1
#
_cell.length_a   1.000
_cell.length_b   1.000
_cell.length_c   1.000
_cell.angle_alpha   90.00
_cell.angle_beta   90.00
_cell.angle_gamma   90.00
#
_symmetry.space_group_name_H-M   'P 1'
#
loop_
_entity.id
_entity.type
_entity.pdbx_description
1 polymer ?
#
loop_
_entity_poly.entity_id
_entity_poly.type
_entity_poly.pdbx_seq_one_letter_code
_entity_poly.pdbx_strand_id
1 'polypeptide(L)'
;MEDEPCPGRPVAACWDANISKVLFSLSDDRRKTCEEISTETSMSRTSVFRVLTNKLNKKKNFPKWVPHLLTDEHKESRVNISRNFLRRFQTEQNDFLGRIITGDETWVYSWDPETKRQSAEWRDFDEPRPEKV
;
A
#
# COMPACT_ATOMS: atom_id res chain seq x y z
N MET A 1 -43.75 31.92 19.80
CA MET A 1 -43.53 30.50 19.46
C MET A 1 -42.11 30.43 18.96
N GLU A 2 -41.20 29.93 19.79
CA GLU A 2 -39.83 29.63 19.38
C GLU A 2 -39.86 28.25 18.71
N ASP A 3 -39.27 28.14 17.52
CA ASP A 3 -39.12 26.87 16.82
C ASP A 3 -38.20 25.95 17.62
N GLU A 4 -38.65 24.71 17.88
CA GLU A 4 -37.79 23.72 18.51
C GLU A 4 -36.62 23.33 17.59
N PRO A 5 -35.42 23.12 18.14
CA PRO A 5 -34.26 22.74 17.35
C PRO A 5 -34.50 21.39 16.69
N CYS A 6 -34.52 21.37 15.35
CA CYS A 6 -34.63 20.15 14.58
C CYS A 6 -33.46 19.20 14.92
N PRO A 7 -33.73 18.03 15.52
CA PRO A 7 -32.71 17.02 15.72
C PRO A 7 -32.41 16.47 14.32
N GLY A 8 -31.36 16.97 13.68
CA GLY A 8 -30.92 16.45 12.40
C GLY A 8 -30.80 14.92 12.44
N ARG A 9 -30.70 14.30 11.25
CA ARG A 9 -30.64 12.84 11.08
C ARG A 9 -29.73 12.19 12.16
N PRO A 10 -30.19 11.16 12.90
CA PRO A 10 -29.39 10.55 13.96
C PRO A 10 -28.11 9.93 13.37
N VAL A 11 -26.99 10.64 13.47
CA VAL A 11 -25.73 10.16 12.89
C VAL A 11 -25.05 9.17 13.83
N ALA A 12 -25.18 9.35 15.15
CA ALA A 12 -24.38 8.63 16.15
C ALA A 12 -24.72 7.14 16.29
N ALA A 13 -26.00 6.76 16.43
CA ALA A 13 -26.38 5.36 16.68
C ALA A 13 -26.15 4.43 15.48
N CYS A 14 -26.29 4.94 14.25
CA CYS A 14 -25.93 4.17 13.05
C CYS A 14 -24.42 4.12 12.82
N TRP A 15 -23.65 5.04 13.41
CA TRP A 15 -22.22 5.15 13.17
C TRP A 15 -21.45 3.98 13.81
N ASP A 16 -21.74 3.63 15.05
CA ASP A 16 -21.05 2.54 15.75
C ASP A 16 -21.33 1.19 15.10
N ALA A 17 -22.59 0.92 14.73
CA ALA A 17 -22.96 -0.29 13.99
C ALA A 17 -22.26 -0.37 12.62
N ASN A 18 -22.14 0.76 11.92
CA ASN A 18 -21.45 0.82 10.63
C ASN A 18 -19.93 0.63 10.78
N ILE A 19 -19.32 1.18 11.83
CA ILE A 19 -17.90 0.92 12.14
C ILE A 19 -17.69 -0.58 12.37
N SER A 20 -18.52 -1.21 13.21
CA SER A 20 -18.40 -2.63 13.52
C SER A 20 -18.51 -3.50 12.27
N LYS A 21 -19.42 -3.17 11.34
CA LYS A 21 -19.55 -3.87 10.05
C LYS A 21 -18.30 -3.74 9.18
N VAL A 22 -17.75 -2.53 9.07
CA VAL A 22 -16.52 -2.28 8.29
C VAL A 22 -15.32 -3.00 8.92
N LEU A 23 -15.21 -2.99 10.25
CA LEU A 23 -14.16 -3.72 10.97
C LEU A 23 -14.28 -5.24 10.76
N PHE A 24 -15.49 -5.79 10.84
CA PHE A 24 -15.74 -7.21 10.58
C PHE A 24 -15.34 -7.60 9.16
N SER A 25 -15.73 -6.81 8.15
CA SER A 25 -15.33 -7.03 6.75
C SER A 25 -13.81 -7.04 6.55
N LEU A 26 -13.08 -6.13 7.23
CA LEU A 26 -11.61 -6.06 7.16
C LEU A 26 -10.89 -7.13 7.99
N SER A 27 -11.56 -7.70 9.00
CA SER A 27 -10.98 -8.80 9.80
C SER A 27 -10.89 -10.10 8.99
N ASP A 28 -11.77 -10.25 8.01
CA ASP A 28 -11.78 -11.35 7.04
C ASP A 28 -10.71 -11.14 5.95
N ASP A 29 -10.74 -9.99 5.25
CA ASP A 29 -9.70 -9.63 4.29
C ASP A 29 -9.40 -8.12 4.29
N ARG A 30 -8.14 -7.78 4.57
CA ARG A 30 -7.64 -6.40 4.61
C ARG A 30 -7.44 -5.81 3.21
N ARG A 31 -7.47 -6.63 2.16
CA ARG A 31 -7.25 -6.23 0.77
C ARG A 31 -8.51 -5.71 0.07
N LYS A 32 -9.68 -5.96 0.65
CA LYS A 32 -10.96 -5.45 0.14
C LYS A 32 -10.92 -3.97 -0.23
N THR A 33 -11.50 -3.68 -1.38
CA THR A 33 -11.74 -2.36 -1.94
C THR A 33 -12.91 -1.67 -1.22
N CYS A 34 -13.03 -0.35 -1.38
CA CYS A 34 -14.18 0.35 -0.83
C CYS A 34 -15.50 -0.13 -1.45
N GLU A 35 -15.47 -0.57 -2.71
CA GLU A 35 -16.59 -1.10 -3.48
C GLU A 35 -17.08 -2.45 -2.93
N GLU A 36 -16.17 -3.37 -2.63
CA GLU A 36 -16.49 -4.66 -2.02
C GLU A 36 -17.11 -4.47 -0.62
N ILE A 37 -16.47 -3.65 0.22
CA ILE A 37 -16.98 -3.34 1.57
C ILE A 37 -18.34 -2.61 1.48
N SER A 38 -18.51 -1.72 0.50
CA SER A 38 -19.78 -1.01 0.24
C SER A 38 -20.91 -1.99 -0.06
N THR A 39 -20.64 -3.00 -0.87
CA THR A 39 -21.59 -4.06 -1.23
C THR A 39 -21.94 -4.93 -0.02
N GLU A 40 -20.95 -5.34 0.77
CA GLU A 40 -21.16 -6.17 1.97
C GLU A 40 -21.91 -5.43 3.09
N THR A 41 -21.60 -4.16 3.30
CA THR A 41 -22.15 -3.36 4.41
C THR A 41 -23.42 -2.61 4.06
N SER A 42 -23.83 -2.61 2.77
CA SER A 42 -24.92 -1.78 2.23
C SER A 42 -24.73 -0.28 2.50
N MET A 43 -23.48 0.17 2.55
CA MET A 43 -23.09 1.57 2.74
C MET A 43 -22.65 2.16 1.41
N SER A 44 -22.72 3.49 1.24
CA SER A 44 -22.10 4.12 0.06
C SER A 44 -20.58 3.98 0.12
N ARG A 45 -19.92 3.84 -1.04
CA ARG A 45 -18.45 3.85 -1.17
C ARG A 45 -17.79 5.01 -0.42
N THR A 46 -18.36 6.21 -0.54
CA THR A 46 -17.85 7.42 0.14
C THR A 46 -17.99 7.32 1.65
N SER A 47 -19.10 6.75 2.14
CA SER A 47 -19.29 6.52 3.58
C SER A 47 -18.27 5.52 4.11
N VAL A 48 -18.04 4.41 3.41
CA VAL A 48 -17.01 3.41 3.75
C VAL A 48 -15.64 4.05 3.81
N PHE A 49 -15.26 4.82 2.79
CA PHE A 49 -13.98 5.52 2.76
C PHE A 49 -13.81 6.44 3.97
N ARG A 50 -14.84 7.24 4.31
CA ARG A 50 -14.82 8.12 5.49
C ARG A 50 -14.71 7.35 6.81
N VAL A 51 -15.36 6.20 6.93
CA VAL A 51 -15.22 5.34 8.13
C VAL A 51 -13.77 4.87 8.24
N LEU A 52 -13.21 4.36 7.15
CA LEU A 52 -11.85 3.84 7.11
C LEU A 52 -10.81 4.91 7.45
N THR A 53 -10.87 6.07 6.79
CA THR A 53 -9.83 7.10 6.94
C THR A 53 -10.04 7.97 8.16
N ASN A 54 -11.26 8.46 8.43
CA ASN A 54 -11.45 9.52 9.43
C ASN A 54 -11.73 8.95 10.83
N LYS A 55 -12.17 7.70 10.91
CA LYS A 55 -12.78 7.15 12.14
C LYS A 55 -12.04 5.93 12.64
N LEU A 56 -11.61 5.07 11.72
CA LEU A 56 -10.68 3.99 12.00
C LEU A 56 -9.20 4.40 11.81
N ASN A 57 -8.94 5.59 11.25
CA ASN A 57 -7.60 6.09 10.96
C ASN A 57 -6.71 5.09 10.19
N LYS A 58 -7.32 4.35 9.25
CA LYS A 58 -6.63 3.37 8.42
C LYS A 58 -6.12 3.99 7.12
N LYS A 59 -4.97 3.50 6.66
CA LYS A 59 -4.34 3.83 5.39
C LYS A 59 -4.27 2.59 4.49
N LYS A 60 -4.45 2.76 3.18
CA LYS A 60 -4.28 1.66 2.21
C LYS A 60 -2.82 1.63 1.75
N ASN A 61 -2.10 0.57 2.12
CA ASN A 61 -0.68 0.44 1.84
C ASN A 61 -0.39 -0.76 0.93
N PHE A 62 0.44 -0.55 -0.08
CA PHE A 62 1.01 -1.64 -0.87
C PHE A 62 2.13 -2.32 -0.09
N PRO A 63 2.28 -3.65 -0.18
CA PRO A 63 3.45 -4.33 0.33
C PRO A 63 4.73 -3.79 -0.31
N LYS A 64 5.80 -3.74 0.48
CA LYS A 64 7.15 -3.52 -0.03
C LYS A 64 7.64 -4.85 -0.57
N TRP A 65 7.92 -4.90 -1.87
CA TRP A 65 8.63 -6.02 -2.46
C TRP A 65 10.12 -5.90 -2.14
N VAL A 66 10.67 -6.91 -1.49
CA VAL A 66 12.09 -7.00 -1.16
C VAL A 66 12.59 -8.33 -1.73
N PRO A 67 13.25 -8.33 -2.91
CA PRO A 67 13.63 -9.57 -3.61
C PRO A 67 14.45 -10.53 -2.74
N HIS A 68 15.36 -9.97 -1.94
CA HIS A 68 16.19 -10.73 -1.01
C HIS A 68 16.48 -9.94 0.26
N LEU A 69 16.46 -10.62 1.40
CA LEU A 69 17.01 -10.11 2.65
C LEU A 69 18.55 -10.17 2.56
N LEU A 70 19.18 -9.01 2.39
CA LEU A 70 20.63 -8.92 2.29
C LEU A 70 21.29 -9.02 3.66
N THR A 71 22.31 -9.87 3.77
CA THR A 71 23.23 -9.87 4.91
C THR A 71 24.05 -8.58 4.93
N ASP A 72 24.67 -8.27 6.07
CA ASP A 72 25.49 -7.06 6.17
C ASP A 72 26.72 -7.12 5.26
N GLU A 73 27.29 -8.31 5.07
CA GLU A 73 28.36 -8.57 4.09
C GLU A 73 27.91 -8.28 2.65
N HIS A 74 26.71 -8.72 2.24
CA HIS A 74 26.16 -8.39 0.92
C HIS A 74 25.96 -6.88 0.74
N LYS A 75 25.50 -6.18 1.77
CA LYS A 75 25.32 -4.72 1.73
C LYS A 75 26.67 -4.02 1.57
N GLU A 76 27.67 -4.40 2.35
CA GLU A 76 29.01 -3.82 2.29
C GLU A 76 29.65 -4.04 0.91
N SER A 77 29.58 -5.27 0.40
CA SER A 77 30.07 -5.60 -0.94
C SER A 77 29.42 -4.73 -2.02
N ARG A 78 28.09 -4.59 -2.01
CA ARG A 78 27.35 -3.74 -2.95
C ARG A 78 27.77 -2.27 -2.87
N VAL A 79 27.95 -1.74 -1.67
CA VAL A 79 28.39 -0.35 -1.48
C VAL A 79 29.81 -0.16 -2.04
N ASN A 80 30.73 -1.10 -1.77
CA ASN A 80 32.10 -1.02 -2.27
C ASN A 80 32.17 -1.11 -3.79
N ILE A 81 31.43 -2.02 -4.41
CA ILE A 81 31.31 -2.13 -5.87
C ILE A 81 30.76 -0.82 -6.46
N SER A 82 29.71 -0.27 -5.85
CA SER A 82 29.09 0.99 -6.31
C SER A 82 30.06 2.16 -6.23
N ARG A 83 30.85 2.27 -5.14
CA ARG A 83 31.91 3.28 -5.01
C ARG A 83 32.98 3.14 -6.09
N ASN A 84 33.37 1.92 -6.43
CA ASN A 84 34.34 1.67 -7.50
C ASN A 84 33.80 2.10 -8.86
N PHE A 85 32.55 1.77 -9.19
CA PHE A 85 31.92 2.24 -10.42
C PHE A 85 31.79 3.76 -10.46
N LEU A 86 31.45 4.40 -9.33
CA LEU A 86 31.37 5.86 -9.25
C LEU A 86 32.72 6.53 -9.51
N ARG A 87 33.80 6.05 -8.87
CA ARG A 87 35.16 6.57 -9.11
C ARG A 87 35.56 6.43 -10.57
N ARG A 88 35.25 5.28 -11.15
CA ARG A 88 35.56 5.01 -12.56
C ARG A 88 34.77 5.92 -13.51
N PHE A 89 33.49 6.15 -13.23
CA PHE A 89 32.69 7.14 -13.94
C PHE A 89 33.23 8.57 -13.76
N GLN A 90 33.71 8.95 -12.59
CA GLN A 90 34.30 10.29 -12.38
C GLN A 90 35.53 10.53 -13.26
N THR A 91 36.33 9.49 -13.52
CA THR A 91 37.53 9.57 -14.38
C THR A 91 37.20 9.47 -15.86
N GLU A 92 36.39 8.48 -16.26
CA GLU A 92 36.14 8.12 -17.66
C GLU A 92 34.84 8.74 -18.24
N GLN A 93 33.97 9.27 -17.39
CA GLN A 93 32.70 9.91 -17.76
C GLN A 93 31.85 9.02 -18.70
N ASN A 94 31.37 9.60 -19.80
CA ASN A 94 30.49 8.92 -20.76
C ASN A 94 31.18 7.77 -21.51
N ASP A 95 32.51 7.78 -21.61
CA ASP A 95 33.24 6.69 -22.29
C ASP A 95 33.11 5.38 -21.51
N PHE A 96 33.04 5.45 -20.18
CA PHE A 96 32.77 4.27 -19.36
C PHE A 96 31.37 3.72 -19.63
N LEU A 97 30.36 4.59 -19.61
CA LEU A 97 28.97 4.17 -19.82
C LEU A 97 28.74 3.63 -21.24
N GLY A 98 29.36 4.23 -22.25
CA GLY A 98 29.24 3.80 -23.65
C GLY A 98 29.81 2.41 -23.94
N ARG A 99 30.62 1.85 -23.04
CA ARG A 99 31.16 0.48 -23.13
C ARG A 99 30.31 -0.55 -22.40
N ILE A 100 29.31 -0.13 -21.61
CA ILE A 100 28.45 -1.04 -20.85
C ILE A 100 27.35 -1.56 -21.77
N ILE A 101 27.34 -2.87 -21.98
CA ILE A 101 26.23 -3.60 -22.58
C ILE A 101 25.55 -4.36 -21.44
N THR A 102 24.24 -4.17 -21.27
CA THR A 102 23.44 -4.84 -20.25
C THR A 102 22.29 -5.60 -20.91
N GLY A 103 21.86 -6.68 -20.28
CA GLY A 103 20.71 -7.48 -20.66
C GLY A 103 20.14 -8.13 -19.41
N ASP A 104 18.82 -8.29 -19.39
CA ASP A 104 18.09 -8.99 -18.33
C ASP A 104 16.92 -9.74 -18.97
N GLU A 105 16.49 -10.81 -18.33
CA GLU A 105 15.38 -11.65 -18.80
C GLU A 105 14.15 -11.36 -17.94
N THR A 106 13.02 -11.09 -18.59
CA THR A 106 11.74 -10.89 -17.90
C THR A 106 10.75 -11.95 -18.37
N TRP A 107 10.13 -12.63 -17.41
CA TRP A 107 9.05 -13.57 -17.69
C TRP A 107 7.82 -12.83 -18.22
N VAL A 108 7.28 -13.29 -19.35
CA VAL A 108 6.00 -12.83 -19.90
C VAL A 108 4.96 -13.92 -19.64
N TYR A 109 4.04 -13.64 -18.72
CA TYR A 109 2.99 -14.57 -18.35
C TYR A 109 1.85 -14.56 -19.38
N SER A 110 1.22 -15.72 -19.58
CA SER A 110 0.00 -15.86 -20.41
C SER A 110 -1.28 -15.42 -19.69
N TRP A 111 -1.17 -15.04 -18.41
CA TRP A 111 -2.25 -14.62 -17.53
C TRP A 111 -1.81 -13.37 -16.73
N ASP A 112 -2.76 -12.65 -16.15
CA ASP A 112 -2.50 -11.38 -15.46
C ASP A 112 -2.06 -11.59 -13.99
N PRO A 113 -0.77 -11.39 -13.62
CA PRO A 113 -0.31 -11.42 -12.24
C PRO A 113 -1.03 -10.43 -11.34
N GLU A 114 -1.20 -10.83 -10.07
CA GLU A 114 -1.67 -9.93 -9.03
C GLU A 114 -0.82 -8.67 -9.04
N THR A 115 -1.46 -7.56 -9.37
CA THR A 115 -0.78 -6.28 -9.47
C THR A 115 -0.42 -5.77 -8.08
N LYS A 116 0.57 -4.86 -8.03
CA LYS A 116 0.90 -4.12 -6.82
C LYS A 116 -0.33 -3.44 -6.20
N ARG A 117 -1.30 -3.01 -7.01
CA ARG A 117 -2.52 -2.36 -6.51
C ARG A 117 -3.49 -3.33 -5.83
N GLN A 118 -3.64 -4.54 -6.38
CA GLN A 118 -4.51 -5.58 -5.82
C GLN A 118 -3.99 -6.10 -4.48
N SER A 119 -2.67 -6.14 -4.30
CA SER A 119 -2.06 -6.56 -3.02
C SER A 119 -2.13 -5.53 -1.90
N ALA A 120 -2.78 -4.37 -2.09
CA ALA A 120 -2.83 -3.31 -1.10
C ALA A 120 -3.72 -3.65 0.10
N GLU A 121 -3.28 -3.35 1.31
CA GLU A 121 -4.00 -3.70 2.55
C GLU A 121 -4.36 -2.46 3.37
N TRP A 122 -5.55 -2.47 3.98
CA TRP A 122 -5.95 -1.45 4.95
C TRP A 122 -5.21 -1.70 6.27
N ARG A 123 -4.37 -0.74 6.67
CA ARG A 123 -3.52 -0.82 7.86
C ARG A 123 -3.70 0.37 8.78
N ASP A 124 -3.42 0.15 10.05
CA ASP A 124 -3.44 1.24 11.01
C ASP A 124 -2.30 2.23 10.71
N PHE A 125 -2.47 3.47 11.13
CA PHE A 125 -1.52 4.53 10.79
C PHE A 125 -0.08 4.23 11.22
N ASP A 126 0.10 3.61 12.39
CA ASP A 126 1.42 3.29 12.96
C ASP A 126 1.92 1.89 12.56
N GLU A 127 1.10 1.11 11.87
CA GLU A 127 1.48 -0.24 11.48
C GLU A 127 2.51 -0.21 10.33
N PRO A 128 3.57 -1.04 10.41
CA PRO A 128 4.58 -1.09 9.37
C PRO A 128 3.99 -1.57 8.04
N ARG A 129 4.63 -1.18 6.95
CA ARG A 129 4.26 -1.67 5.62
C ARG A 129 4.49 -3.19 5.56
N PRO A 130 3.55 -3.97 5.00
CA PRO A 130 3.78 -5.40 4.84
C PRO A 130 4.94 -5.62 3.88
N GLU A 131 5.75 -6.65 4.12
CA GLU A 131 6.80 -7.07 3.20
C GLU A 131 6.30 -8.29 2.44
N LYS A 132 6.46 -8.25 1.11
CA LYS A 132 6.22 -9.40 0.24
C LYS A 132 7.60 -9.90 -0.19
N VAL A 133 7.93 -11.10 0.27
CA VAL A 133 9.12 -11.87 -0.13
C VAL A 133 8.79 -12.58 -1.43
#